data_AF-A0A8E2IS90-F1
#
_entry.id   AF-A0A8E2IS90-F1
#
_cell.length_a   1.000
_cell.length_b   1.000
_cell.length_c   1.000
_cell.angle_alpha   90.00
_cell.angle_beta   90.00
_cell.angle_gamma   90.00
#
_symmetry.space_group_name_H-M   'P 1'
#
loop_
_entity.id
_entity.type
_entity.pdbx_description
1 polymer ?
#
loop_
_entity_poly.entity_id
_entity_poly.type
_entity_poly.pdbx_seq_one_letter_code
_entity_poly.pdbx_strand_id
1 'polypeptide(L)'
;LRGLPPDEVTAGQTTYDLRRLKSRGMITRIPHSNRYTVTDRGLHTAHFLTCVHDRFLLTGLAHLSDHTTAPPLQQASRAYNAALQTLSHTTLLAA
;
A
#
# COMPACT_ATOMS: atom_id res chain seq x y z
N LEU A 1 -8.41 2.40 0.98
CA LEU A 1 -9.58 2.37 1.88
C LEU A 1 -9.09 2.89 3.23
N ARG A 2 -9.90 3.64 3.95
CA ARG A 2 -9.45 4.42 5.12
C ARG A 2 -9.05 3.57 6.35
N GLY A 3 -9.14 2.24 6.28
CA GLY A 3 -8.84 1.35 7.42
C GLY A 3 -9.84 1.49 8.58
N LEU A 4 -10.96 2.18 8.36
CA LEU A 4 -12.01 2.37 9.35
C LEU A 4 -12.88 1.11 9.44
N PRO A 5 -13.40 0.80 10.64
CA PRO A 5 -14.38 -0.26 10.79
C PRO A 5 -15.69 0.15 10.07
N PRO A 6 -16.46 -0.83 9.55
CA PRO A 6 -17.55 -0.57 8.61
C PRO A 6 -18.70 0.27 9.19
N ASP A 7 -18.89 0.23 10.51
CA ASP A 7 -19.86 1.00 11.29
C ASP A 7 -19.49 2.49 11.44
N GLU A 8 -18.22 2.84 11.28
CA GLU A 8 -17.74 4.23 11.33
C GLU A 8 -17.69 4.90 9.95
N VAL A 9 -17.90 4.15 8.87
CA VAL A 9 -17.86 4.69 7.51
C VAL A 9 -19.16 5.41 7.19
N THR A 10 -19.06 6.72 6.94
CA THR A 10 -20.24 7.51 6.56
C THR A 10 -20.61 7.28 5.09
N ALA A 11 -21.90 7.46 4.76
CA ALA A 11 -22.38 7.34 3.38
C ALA A 11 -21.62 8.24 2.38
N GLY A 12 -21.20 9.43 2.82
CA GLY A 12 -20.37 10.33 2.02
C GLY A 12 -18.97 9.77 1.75
N GLN A 13 -18.35 9.12 2.74
CA GLN A 13 -17.06 8.45 2.58
C GLN A 13 -17.16 7.24 1.64
N THR A 14 -18.21 6.42 1.77
CA THR A 14 -18.47 5.29 0.85
C THR A 14 -18.65 5.78 -0.58
N THR A 15 -19.46 6.83 -0.78
CA THR A 15 -19.70 7.41 -2.11
C THR A 15 -18.41 7.93 -2.72
N TYR A 16 -17.57 8.59 -1.92
CA TYR A 16 -16.27 9.07 -2.35
C TYR A 16 -15.33 7.92 -2.75
N ASP A 17 -15.26 6.86 -1.94
CA ASP A 17 -14.41 5.71 -2.22
C ASP A 17 -14.87 4.96 -3.49
N LEU A 18 -16.17 4.75 -3.67
CA LEU A 18 -16.72 4.15 -4.90
C LEU A 18 -16.43 5.01 -6.14
N ARG A 19 -16.59 6.33 -6.04
CA ARG A 19 -16.25 7.26 -7.12
C ARG A 19 -14.77 7.17 -7.49
N ARG A 20 -13.89 7.10 -6.48
CA ARG A 20 -12.43 7.00 -6.67
C ARG A 20 -12.02 5.65 -7.26
N LEU A 21 -12.66 4.55 -6.87
CA LEU A 21 -12.42 3.24 -7.45
C LEU A 21 -12.88 3.18 -8.91
N LYS A 22 -14.04 3.77 -9.21
CA LYS A 22 -14.57 3.89 -10.58
C LYS A 22 -13.64 4.72 -11.47
N SER A 23 -13.15 5.88 -11.00
CA SER A 23 -12.26 6.74 -11.79
C SER A 23 -10.91 6.08 -12.11
N ARG A 24 -10.48 5.13 -11.27
CA ARG A 24 -9.27 4.32 -11.50
C ARG A 24 -9.52 3.08 -12.36
N GLY A 25 -10.76 2.86 -12.80
CA GLY A 25 -11.14 1.69 -13.58
C GLY A 25 -11.08 0.37 -12.82
N MET A 26 -11.09 0.42 -11.48
CA MET A 26 -11.08 -0.79 -10.63
C MET A 26 -12.46 -1.45 -10.54
N ILE A 27 -13.52 -0.65 -10.62
CA ILE A 27 -14.91 -1.10 -10.59
C ILE A 27 -15.70 -0.40 -11.70
N THR A 28 -16.79 -1.03 -12.13
CA THR A 28 -17.79 -0.44 -13.02
C THR A 28 -19.18 -0.55 -12.40
N ARG A 29 -20.06 0.41 -12.71
CA ARG A 29 -21.43 0.44 -12.20
C ARG A 29 -22.32 -0.42 -13.08
N ILE A 30 -23.16 -1.25 -12.48
CA ILE A 30 -24.17 -2.02 -13.19
C ILE A 30 -25.28 -1.05 -13.64
N PRO A 31 -25.67 -1.04 -14.93
CA PRO A 31 -26.73 -0.16 -15.44
C PRO A 31 -28.00 -0.22 -14.58
N HIS A 32 -28.66 0.93 -14.42
CA HIS A 32 -29.92 1.06 -13.67
C HIS A 32 -29.89 0.60 -12.20
N SER A 33 -28.71 0.44 -11.59
CA SER A 33 -28.59 0.02 -10.18
C SER A 33 -27.47 0.75 -9.45
N ASN A 34 -27.56 0.85 -8.13
CA ASN A 34 -26.48 1.36 -7.29
C ASN A 34 -25.42 0.29 -6.96
N ARG A 35 -25.36 -0.78 -7.75
CA ARG A 35 -24.41 -1.89 -7.57
C ARG A 35 -23.20 -1.71 -8.47
N TYR A 36 -22.07 -2.20 -7.99
CA TYR A 36 -20.79 -2.14 -8.69
C TYR A 36 -20.22 -3.55 -8.83
N THR A 37 -19.53 -3.80 -9.94
CA THR A 37 -18.75 -5.02 -10.15
C THR A 37 -17.28 -4.65 -10.35
N VAL A 38 -16.39 -5.55 -9.96
CA VAL A 38 -14.94 -5.38 -10.13
C VAL A 38 -14.59 -5.66 -11.60
N THR A 39 -13.71 -4.85 -12.17
CA THR A 39 -13.19 -5.08 -13.54
C THR A 39 -12.03 -6.06 -13.52
N ASP A 40 -11.68 -6.68 -14.64
CA ASP A 40 -10.51 -7.57 -14.72
C ASP A 40 -9.21 -6.85 -14.29
N ARG A 41 -9.05 -5.59 -14.71
CA ARG A 41 -7.95 -4.72 -14.27
C ARG A 41 -7.99 -4.50 -12.76
N GLY A 42 -9.16 -4.24 -12.20
CA GLY A 42 -9.37 -4.08 -10.76
C GLY A 42 -8.97 -5.33 -9.99
N LEU A 43 -9.36 -6.50 -10.48
CA LEU A 43 -9.03 -7.79 -9.88
C LEU A 43 -7.53 -8.07 -9.92
N HIS A 44 -6.89 -7.89 -11.09
CA HIS A 44 -5.44 -8.07 -11.22
C HIS A 44 -4.66 -7.10 -10.34
N THR A 45 -5.12 -5.84 -10.25
CA THR A 45 -4.51 -4.84 -9.37
C THR A 45 -4.68 -5.20 -7.90
N ALA A 46 -5.87 -5.63 -7.50
CA ALA A 46 -6.12 -6.07 -6.12
C ALA A 46 -5.26 -7.28 -5.76
N HIS A 47 -5.19 -8.28 -6.64
CA HIS A 47 -4.35 -9.45 -6.47
C HIS A 47 -2.87 -9.07 -6.33
N PHE A 48 -2.36 -8.21 -7.23
CA PHE A 48 -0.99 -7.71 -7.14
C PHE A 48 -0.73 -7.00 -5.80
N LEU A 49 -1.60 -6.09 -5.39
CA LEU A 49 -1.44 -5.36 -4.12
C LEU A 49 -1.47 -6.31 -2.92
N THR A 50 -2.35 -7.31 -2.91
CA THR A 50 -2.42 -8.34 -1.86
C THR A 50 -1.15 -9.18 -1.83
N CYS A 51 -0.70 -9.71 -2.97
CA CYS A 51 0.51 -10.53 -3.03
C CYS A 51 1.77 -9.74 -2.65
N VAL A 52 1.90 -8.48 -3.08
CA VAL A 52 3.02 -7.63 -2.70
C VAL A 52 3.00 -7.36 -1.19
N HIS A 53 1.82 -7.10 -0.63
CA HIS A 53 1.70 -6.88 0.80
C HIS A 53 2.09 -8.12 1.61
N ASP A 54 1.54 -9.28 1.26
CA ASP A 54 1.77 -10.52 2.00
C ASP A 54 3.18 -11.09 1.79
N ARG A 55 3.66 -11.10 0.55
CA ARG A 55 4.92 -11.79 0.23
C ARG A 55 6.14 -10.88 0.22
N PHE A 56 5.96 -9.60 -0.09
CA PHE A 56 7.09 -8.68 -0.19
C PHE A 56 7.24 -7.86 1.08
N LEU A 57 6.15 -7.28 1.58
CA LEU A 57 6.22 -6.47 2.80
C LEU A 57 6.34 -7.36 4.03
N LEU A 58 5.44 -8.32 4.25
CA LEU A 58 5.50 -9.14 5.46
C LEU A 58 6.74 -10.07 5.45
N THR A 59 6.96 -10.84 4.39
CA THR A 59 8.11 -11.75 4.31
C THR A 59 9.44 -11.00 4.18
N GLY A 60 9.49 -9.91 3.42
CA GLY A 60 10.70 -9.10 3.30
C GLY A 60 11.09 -8.41 4.60
N LEU A 61 10.12 -7.90 5.37
CA LEU A 61 10.36 -7.34 6.70
C LEU A 61 10.76 -8.44 7.70
N ALA A 62 10.16 -9.63 7.63
CA ALA A 62 10.58 -10.76 8.43
C ALA A 62 12.04 -11.15 8.16
N HIS A 63 12.45 -11.22 6.89
CA HIS A 63 13.84 -11.47 6.51
C HIS A 63 14.81 -10.36 6.89
N LEU A 64 14.35 -9.10 6.96
CA LEU A 64 15.17 -7.99 7.49
C LEU A 64 15.33 -8.08 9.00
N SER A 65 14.31 -8.57 9.72
CA SER A 65 14.37 -8.78 11.17
C SER A 65 15.16 -10.02 11.58
N ASP A 66 15.18 -11.04 10.71
CA ASP A 66 15.91 -12.28 10.93
C ASP A 66 17.35 -12.13 10.44
N HIS A 67 18.27 -11.91 11.38
CA HIS A 67 19.65 -11.50 11.10
C HIS A 67 20.51 -12.59 10.44
N THR A 68 19.98 -13.81 10.31
CA THR A 68 20.75 -14.99 9.92
C THR A 68 20.66 -15.31 8.42
N THR A 69 19.61 -14.86 7.72
CA THR A 69 19.16 -15.56 6.49
C THR A 69 19.21 -14.73 5.21
N ALA A 70 19.50 -13.42 5.26
CA ALA A 70 19.50 -12.55 4.06
C ALA A 70 20.56 -11.42 4.09
N PRO A 71 21.88 -11.74 4.01
CA PRO A 71 22.96 -10.76 4.14
C PRO A 71 22.95 -9.58 3.14
N PRO A 72 22.67 -9.74 1.82
CA PRO A 72 22.72 -8.62 0.88
C PRO A 72 21.59 -7.60 1.08
N LEU A 73 20.39 -8.06 1.47
CA LEU A 73 19.24 -7.19 1.76
C LEU A 73 19.47 -6.36 3.03
N GLN A 74 20.06 -6.96 4.06
CA GLN A 74 20.45 -6.23 5.27
C GLN A 74 21.53 -5.18 4.98
N GLN A 75 22.53 -5.52 4.17
CA GLN A 75 23.58 -4.57 3.78
C GLN A 75 22.99 -3.36 3.03
N ALA A 76 22.08 -3.60 2.08
CA ALA A 76 21.39 -2.53 1.36
C ALA A 76 20.52 -1.68 2.30
N SER A 77 19.78 -2.31 3.22
CA SER A 77 18.96 -1.61 4.22
C SER A 77 19.80 -0.72 5.15
N ARG A 78 20.94 -1.23 5.64
CA ARG A 78 21.89 -0.46 6.47
C ARG A 78 22.49 0.71 5.70
N ALA A 79 22.90 0.50 4.45
CA ALA A 79 23.44 1.56 3.61
C ALA A 79 22.40 2.67 3.36
N TYR A 80 21.15 2.30 3.08
CA TYR A 80 20.04 3.24 2.91
C TYR A 80 19.76 4.04 4.20
N ASN A 81 19.68 3.37 5.35
CA ASN A 81 19.47 4.04 6.64
C ASN A 81 20.61 5.00 6.99
N ALA A 82 21.87 4.63 6.74
CA ALA A 82 23.02 5.50 6.94
C ALA A 82 22.97 6.74 6.03
N ALA A 83 22.54 6.58 4.77
CA ALA A 83 22.34 7.69 3.85
C ALA A 83 21.22 8.64 4.31
N LEU A 84 20.09 8.09 4.79
CA LEU A 84 19.01 8.90 5.35
C LEU A 84 19.43 9.66 6.62
N GLN A 85 20.22 9.03 7.49
CA GLN A 85 20.76 9.68 8.70
C GLN A 85 21.75 10.80 8.35
N THR A 86 22.57 10.58 7.32
CA THR A 86 23.49 11.61 6.82
C THR A 86 22.70 12.79 6.26
N LEU A 87 21.64 12.51 5.50
CA LEU A 87 20.74 13.54 4.96
C LEU A 87 20.03 14.29 6.09
N SER A 88 19.45 13.61 7.08
CA SER A 88 18.77 14.29 8.18
C SER A 88 19.73 15.15 9.01
N HIS A 89 20.95 14.67 9.25
CA HIS A 89 21.97 15.41 9.99
C HIS A 89 22.46 16.65 9.24
N THR A 90 22.69 16.53 7.92
CA THR A 90 23.11 17.66 7.08
C THR A 90 22.01 18.70 6.90
N THR A 91 20.74 18.28 6.83
CA THR A 91 19.62 19.21 6.65
C THR A 91 19.21 19.90 7.96
N LEU A 92 19.34 19.23 9.11
CA LEU A 92 19.08 19.82 10.43
C LEU A 92 20.18 20.79 10.91
N LEU A 93 21.35 20.81 10.26
CA LEU A 93 22.41 21.81 10.49
C LEU A 93 22.29 23.03 9.56
N ALA A 94 21.30 23.06 8.67
CA ALA A 94 21.05 24.14 7.72
C ALA A 94 19.84 25.03 8.06
N ALA A 95 19.26 24.87 9.27
CA ALA A 95 18.17 25.71 9.80
C ALA A 95 18.64 26.41 11.08
#